data_AF-A0AAJ0D238-F1
#
_entry.id   AF-A0AAJ0D238-F1
#
_cell.length_a   1.000
_cell.length_b   1.000
_cell.length_c   1.000
_cell.angle_alpha   90.00
_cell.angle_beta   90.00
_cell.angle_gamma   90.00
#
_symmetry.space_group_name_H-M   'P 1'
#
loop_
_entity.id
_entity.type
_entity.pdbx_description
1 polymer ?
#
loop_
_entity_poly.entity_id
_entity_poly.type
_entity_poly.pdbx_seq_one_letter_code
_entity_poly.pdbx_strand_id
1 'polypeptide(L)'
;MTIPPRYAPCFVLQKAQVLCVIWFEDALWHHGVPTCVFDLYLLVRDIDLAAEVLLNKGWKDAPPPTKFTFNFLDPHPEIARRRLDAPGANEINPPGEVSPEPATTVLLKAADFKFPAEKFAPTPASLEGYFPPLPVLTDALIDSLLDAPHDCRLQSYMALQLSYLYGYVCELKEQSFSKVIKYENRQFHHDALSGVSVGTLPIITIERQVRDELRKECRMEGRLSTSTTAPLRRVASIEAITRYSALKEAELVRKMPQY
;
A
#
# COMPACT_ATOMS: atom_id res chain seq x y z
N MET A 1 6.42 -20.67 -19.88
CA MET A 1 7.08 -19.49 -19.28
C MET A 1 7.70 -19.93 -17.97
N THR A 2 9.00 -19.72 -17.80
CA THR A 2 9.70 -19.93 -16.53
C THR A 2 9.36 -18.76 -15.62
N ILE A 3 8.90 -19.06 -14.40
CA ILE A 3 8.59 -18.07 -13.38
C ILE A 3 9.91 -17.51 -12.84
N PRO A 4 10.07 -16.19 -12.69
CA PRO A 4 11.26 -15.63 -12.05
C PRO A 4 11.44 -16.19 -10.64
N PRO A 5 12.64 -16.66 -10.26
CA PRO A 5 12.88 -17.25 -8.94
C PRO A 5 12.42 -16.39 -7.76
N ARG A 6 12.50 -15.06 -7.91
CA ARG A 6 11.98 -14.08 -6.94
C ARG A 6 10.54 -14.37 -6.53
N TYR A 7 9.66 -14.70 -7.48
CA TYR A 7 8.23 -14.92 -7.22
C TYR A 7 7.87 -16.38 -6.89
N ALA A 8 8.86 -17.27 -6.73
CA ALA A 8 8.64 -18.65 -6.32
C ALA A 8 7.73 -18.82 -5.08
N PRO A 9 7.80 -17.98 -4.02
CA PRO A 9 6.94 -18.11 -2.86
C PRO A 9 5.45 -18.03 -3.23
N CYS A 10 5.09 -17.17 -4.18
CA CYS A 10 3.71 -16.99 -4.62
C CYS A 10 3.10 -18.29 -5.16
N PHE A 11 3.88 -19.03 -5.95
CA PHE A 11 3.44 -20.31 -6.53
C PHE A 11 3.39 -21.43 -5.50
N VAL A 12 4.32 -21.42 -4.55
CA VAL A 12 4.30 -22.36 -3.43
C VAL A 12 3.03 -22.16 -2.59
N LEU A 13 2.73 -20.91 -2.22
CA LEU A 13 1.52 -20.55 -1.48
C LEU A 13 0.25 -20.92 -2.28
N GLN A 14 0.20 -20.59 -3.57
CA GLN A 14 -0.93 -20.94 -4.43
C GLN A 14 -1.19 -22.45 -4.48
N LYS A 15 -0.15 -23.28 -4.61
CA LYS A 15 -0.29 -24.75 -4.60
C LYS A 15 -0.84 -25.30 -3.29
N ALA A 16 -0.59 -24.59 -2.18
CA ALA A 16 -1.15 -24.89 -0.87
C ALA A 16 -2.50 -24.18 -0.61
N GLN A 17 -3.10 -23.56 -1.64
CA GLN A 17 -4.34 -22.78 -1.55
C GLN A 17 -4.28 -21.60 -0.58
N VAL A 18 -3.07 -21.10 -0.29
CA VAL A 18 -2.87 -19.87 0.46
C VAL A 18 -2.78 -18.71 -0.52
N LEU A 19 -3.74 -17.80 -0.44
CA LEU A 19 -3.79 -16.64 -1.32
C LEU A 19 -2.80 -15.56 -0.86
N CYS A 20 -2.04 -15.03 -1.81
CA CYS A 20 -1.09 -13.94 -1.59
C CYS A 20 -1.19 -12.88 -2.69
N VAL A 21 -0.76 -11.67 -2.37
CA VAL A 21 -0.64 -10.56 -3.33
C VAL A 21 0.73 -9.92 -3.16
N ILE A 22 1.40 -9.63 -4.27
CA ILE A 22 2.69 -8.94 -4.28
C ILE A 22 2.48 -7.47 -3.92
N TRP A 23 3.35 -6.92 -3.08
CA TRP A 23 3.18 -5.60 -2.48
C TRP A 23 4.42 -4.72 -2.63
N PHE A 24 4.26 -3.43 -2.30
CA PHE A 24 5.30 -2.39 -2.36
C PHE A 24 6.08 -2.35 -3.68
N GLU A 25 7.41 -2.38 -3.67
CA GLU A 25 8.25 -2.03 -4.82
C GLU A 25 7.99 -2.91 -6.04
N ASP A 26 7.79 -4.22 -5.84
CA ASP A 26 7.45 -5.14 -6.93
C ASP A 26 6.11 -4.78 -7.59
N ALA A 27 5.11 -4.39 -6.79
CA ALA A 27 3.83 -3.94 -7.31
C ALA A 27 3.97 -2.61 -8.08
N LEU A 28 4.78 -1.68 -7.58
CA LEU A 28 5.07 -0.42 -8.26
C LEU A 28 5.81 -0.64 -9.58
N TRP A 29 6.84 -1.49 -9.56
CA TRP A 29 7.61 -1.87 -10.74
C TRP A 29 6.70 -2.47 -11.82
N HIS A 30 5.81 -3.38 -11.42
CA HIS A 30 4.82 -3.98 -12.31
C HIS A 30 3.94 -2.92 -13.00
N HIS A 31 3.56 -1.86 -12.29
CA HIS A 31 2.78 -0.73 -12.83
C HIS A 31 3.61 0.33 -13.57
N GLY A 32 4.88 0.07 -13.85
CA GLY A 32 5.74 0.92 -14.68
C GLY A 32 6.55 1.97 -13.92
N VAL A 33 6.64 1.87 -12.58
CA VAL A 33 7.54 2.74 -11.79
C VAL A 33 8.98 2.22 -11.90
N PRO A 34 9.96 3.07 -12.29
CA PRO A 34 11.37 2.68 -12.36
C PRO A 34 12.00 2.71 -10.95
N THR A 35 11.64 1.75 -10.10
CA THR A 35 12.15 1.60 -8.73
C THR A 35 13.11 0.42 -8.59
N CYS A 36 14.03 0.47 -7.64
CA CYS A 36 14.75 -0.74 -7.23
C CYS A 36 13.82 -1.64 -6.41
N VAL A 37 13.97 -2.96 -6.55
CA VAL A 37 13.27 -3.95 -5.72
C VAL A 37 14.27 -4.55 -4.72
N PHE A 38 13.85 -4.66 -3.45
CA PHE A 38 14.68 -5.18 -2.36
C PHE A 38 14.12 -6.53 -1.91
N ASP A 39 13.62 -6.63 -0.68
CA ASP A 39 12.84 -7.74 -0.19
C ASP A 39 11.54 -7.91 -1.02
N LEU A 40 11.03 -9.13 -1.13
CA LEU A 40 9.73 -9.41 -1.74
C LEU A 40 8.66 -9.35 -0.66
N TYR A 41 7.80 -8.33 -0.70
CA TYR A 41 6.68 -8.18 0.22
C TYR A 41 5.43 -8.88 -0.32
N LEU A 42 4.84 -9.76 0.49
CA LEU A 42 3.59 -10.45 0.18
C LEU A 42 2.53 -10.14 1.23
N LEU A 43 1.38 -9.65 0.79
CA LEU A 43 0.19 -9.59 1.61
C LEU A 43 -0.48 -10.97 1.62
N VAL A 44 -0.76 -11.48 2.81
CA VAL A 44 -1.48 -12.73 3.06
C VAL A 44 -2.59 -12.51 4.08
N ARG A 45 -3.58 -13.42 4.11
CA ARG A 45 -4.65 -13.35 5.12
C ARG A 45 -4.17 -13.83 6.50
N ASP A 46 -3.34 -14.86 6.50
CA ASP A 46 -2.79 -15.52 7.69
C ASP A 46 -1.28 -15.68 7.48
N ILE A 47 -0.50 -14.99 8.32
CA ILE A 47 0.97 -14.98 8.24
C ILE A 47 1.54 -16.34 8.65
N ASP A 48 1.00 -16.93 9.72
CA ASP A 48 1.55 -18.15 10.31
C ASP A 48 1.31 -19.34 9.39
N LEU A 49 0.10 -19.45 8.82
CA LEU A 49 -0.21 -20.47 7.81
C LEU A 49 0.68 -20.32 6.57
N ALA A 50 0.85 -19.09 6.06
CA ALA A 50 1.69 -18.85 4.89
C ALA A 50 3.17 -19.18 5.19
N ALA A 51 3.65 -18.82 6.37
CA ALA A 51 5.01 -19.11 6.79
C ALA A 51 5.24 -20.62 6.91
N GLU A 52 4.33 -21.35 7.56
CA GLU A 52 4.41 -22.80 7.71
C GLU A 52 4.51 -23.50 6.34
N VAL A 53 3.70 -23.08 5.38
CA VAL A 53 3.75 -23.63 4.01
C VAL A 53 5.12 -23.44 3.37
N LEU A 54 5.71 -22.24 3.49
CA LEU A 54 7.02 -21.94 2.92
C LEU A 54 8.14 -22.69 3.64
N LEU A 55 8.11 -22.74 4.98
CA LEU A 55 9.08 -23.50 5.79
C LEU A 55 9.06 -24.99 5.41
N ASN A 56 7.89 -25.59 5.23
CA ASN A 56 7.71 -26.96 4.76
C ASN A 56 8.23 -27.21 3.32
N LYS A 57 8.55 -26.15 2.58
CA LYS A 57 9.16 -26.20 1.24
C LYS A 57 10.62 -25.76 1.21
N GLY A 58 11.26 -25.66 2.38
CA GLY A 58 12.69 -25.43 2.50
C GLY A 58 13.10 -23.96 2.63
N TRP A 59 12.15 -23.02 2.72
CA TRP A 59 12.46 -21.69 3.20
C TRP A 59 12.90 -21.77 4.66
N LYS A 60 13.67 -20.78 5.11
CA LYS A 60 14.15 -20.70 6.50
C LYS A 60 13.82 -19.34 7.07
N ASP A 61 13.71 -19.25 8.40
CA ASP A 61 13.60 -17.96 9.06
C ASP A 61 14.80 -17.08 8.74
N ALA A 62 14.52 -15.90 8.21
CA ALA A 62 15.55 -14.93 7.90
C ALA A 62 16.03 -14.27 9.21
N PRO A 63 17.35 -14.03 9.36
CA PRO A 63 17.86 -13.28 10.50
C PRO A 63 17.28 -11.87 10.50
N PRO A 64 17.24 -11.18 11.65
CA PRO A 64 16.85 -9.77 11.70
C PRO A 64 17.65 -8.92 10.70
N PRO A 65 17.05 -7.85 10.15
CA PRO A 65 17.76 -6.96 9.23
C PRO A 65 19.05 -6.46 9.87
N THR A 66 20.11 -6.33 9.06
CA THR A 66 21.34 -5.73 9.57
C THR A 66 21.11 -4.24 9.83
N LYS A 67 21.88 -3.62 10.74
CA LYS A 67 21.73 -2.20 11.10
C LYS A 67 21.88 -1.23 9.91
N PHE A 68 22.40 -1.69 8.78
CA PHE A 68 22.66 -0.89 7.59
C PHE A 68 21.57 -1.03 6.50
N THR A 69 20.66 -2.00 6.63
CA THR A 69 19.51 -2.12 5.74
C THR A 69 18.39 -1.17 6.17
N PHE A 70 17.90 -0.34 5.24
CA PHE A 70 16.74 0.50 5.50
C PHE A 70 15.49 -0.38 5.63
N ASN A 71 15.10 -0.69 6.86
CA ASN A 71 13.86 -1.41 7.13
C ASN A 71 12.83 -0.46 7.77
N PHE A 72 11.81 -0.10 6.99
CA PHE A 72 10.77 0.84 7.42
C PHE A 72 9.80 0.22 8.45
N LEU A 73 9.80 -1.10 8.61
CA LEU A 73 8.95 -1.82 9.58
C LEU A 73 9.65 -2.02 10.93
N ASP A 74 10.97 -1.88 11.04
CA ASP A 74 11.72 -2.09 12.29
C ASP A 74 11.20 -1.27 13.49
N PRO A 75 10.82 0.00 13.33
CA PRO A 75 10.22 0.78 14.43
C PRO A 75 8.80 0.34 14.82
N HIS A 76 8.21 -0.62 14.10
CA HIS A 76 6.81 -1.04 14.21
C HIS A 76 6.68 -2.52 14.59
N PRO A 77 6.99 -2.91 15.85
CA PRO A 77 6.79 -4.28 16.32
C PRO A 77 5.31 -4.70 16.38
N GLU A 78 4.39 -3.74 16.43
CA GLU A 78 2.95 -3.97 16.40
C GLU A 78 2.43 -4.48 15.04
N ILE A 79 3.20 -4.27 13.96
CA ILE A 79 2.86 -4.78 12.64
C ILE A 79 3.40 -6.19 12.51
N ALA A 80 2.48 -7.16 12.55
CA ALA A 80 2.79 -8.56 12.43
C ALA A 80 3.46 -8.84 11.07
N ARG A 81 4.61 -9.51 11.12
CA ARG A 81 5.38 -9.90 9.93
C ARG A 81 6.22 -11.14 10.17
N ARG A 82 6.48 -11.89 9.10
CA ARG A 82 7.48 -12.99 9.09
C ARG A 82 8.44 -12.78 7.93
N ARG A 83 9.73 -13.00 8.16
CA ARG A 83 10.78 -12.88 7.13
C ARG A 83 11.38 -14.25 6.88
N LEU A 84 11.42 -14.66 5.62
CA LEU A 84 11.82 -15.99 5.20
C LEU A 84 12.81 -15.91 4.04
N ASP A 85 13.94 -16.59 4.18
CA ASP A 85 14.95 -16.72 3.13
C ASP A 85 14.61 -17.91 2.23
N ALA A 86 14.80 -17.73 0.93
CA ALA A 86 14.56 -18.77 -0.05
C ALA A 86 15.50 -19.98 0.14
N PRO A 87 15.12 -21.19 -0.32
CA PRO A 87 16.02 -22.33 -0.34
C PRO A 87 17.30 -21.98 -1.12
N GLY A 88 18.47 -22.24 -0.54
CA GLY A 88 19.78 -21.90 -1.14
C GLY A 88 20.25 -20.46 -0.89
N ALA A 89 19.44 -19.62 -0.23
CA ALA A 89 19.90 -18.34 0.29
C ALA A 89 21.03 -18.59 1.31
N ASN A 90 22.18 -17.93 1.12
CA ASN A 90 23.41 -18.08 1.90
C ASN A 90 24.23 -19.35 1.64
N GLU A 91 23.98 -20.10 0.57
CA GLU A 91 25.00 -21.01 0.05
C GLU A 91 26.16 -20.15 -0.48
N ILE A 92 27.37 -20.42 0.01
CA ILE A 92 28.57 -19.66 -0.36
C ILE A 92 28.73 -19.78 -1.87
N ASN A 93 28.41 -18.71 -2.60
CA ASN A 93 28.73 -18.66 -4.02
C ASN A 93 30.23 -18.89 -4.16
N PRO A 94 30.68 -19.65 -5.17
CA PRO A 94 32.10 -19.76 -5.48
C PRO A 94 32.71 -18.35 -5.56
N PRO A 95 33.92 -18.13 -5.03
CA PRO A 95 34.55 -16.82 -5.08
C PRO A 95 34.64 -16.33 -6.54
N GLY A 96 33.92 -15.26 -6.85
CA GLY A 96 33.83 -14.67 -8.19
C GLY A 96 32.42 -14.65 -8.81
N GLU A 97 31.47 -15.44 -8.30
CA GLU A 97 30.07 -15.38 -8.72
C GLU A 97 29.27 -14.46 -7.79
N VAL A 98 29.01 -13.24 -8.25
CA VAL A 98 28.00 -12.36 -7.65
C VAL A 98 26.64 -12.84 -8.14
N SER A 99 26.14 -13.95 -7.61
CA SER A 99 24.71 -14.25 -7.76
C SER A 99 23.93 -13.20 -6.98
N PRO A 100 22.90 -12.57 -7.56
CA PRO A 100 22.04 -11.67 -6.80
C PRO A 100 21.51 -12.44 -5.59
N GLU A 101 21.78 -11.93 -4.38
CA GLU A 101 21.26 -12.56 -3.17
C GLU A 101 19.74 -12.75 -3.33
N PRO A 102 19.22 -13.97 -3.12
CA PRO A 102 17.79 -14.20 -3.25
C PRO A 102 17.06 -13.29 -2.26
N ALA A 103 16.10 -12.52 -2.77
CA ALA A 103 15.37 -11.58 -1.94
C ALA A 103 14.65 -12.26 -0.79
N THR A 104 14.76 -11.68 0.41
CA THR A 104 13.98 -12.13 1.57
C THR A 104 12.49 -12.03 1.23
N THR A 105 11.72 -13.07 1.52
CA THR A 105 10.26 -13.02 1.44
C THR A 105 9.72 -12.48 2.76
N VAL A 106 9.01 -11.36 2.70
CA VAL A 106 8.39 -10.72 3.87
C VAL A 106 6.88 -10.91 3.78
N LEU A 107 6.34 -11.73 4.69
CA LEU A 107 4.91 -11.95 4.83
C LEU A 107 4.30 -10.88 5.74
N LEU A 108 3.25 -10.23 5.24
CA LEU A 108 2.51 -9.18 5.92
C LEU A 108 1.02 -9.52 5.93
N LYS A 109 0.32 -9.09 6.97
CA LYS A 109 -1.12 -9.29 7.07
C LYS A 109 -1.85 -8.26 6.21
N ALA A 110 -2.63 -8.73 5.25
CA ALA A 110 -3.33 -7.87 4.30
C ALA A 110 -4.27 -6.84 4.96
N ALA A 111 -4.88 -7.22 6.07
CA ALA A 111 -5.79 -6.35 6.83
C ALA A 111 -5.07 -5.10 7.39
N ASP A 112 -3.80 -5.24 7.79
CA ASP A 112 -3.02 -4.15 8.37
C ASP A 112 -2.68 -3.10 7.30
N PHE A 113 -2.57 -3.54 6.05
CA PHE A 113 -2.34 -2.72 4.85
C PHE A 113 -3.62 -2.44 4.05
N LYS A 114 -4.79 -2.56 4.71
CA LYS A 114 -6.10 -2.15 4.17
C LYS A 114 -6.45 -2.78 2.82
N PHE A 115 -5.82 -3.90 2.50
CA PHE A 115 -6.04 -4.63 1.26
C PHE A 115 -7.29 -5.52 1.40
N PRO A 116 -8.27 -5.44 0.49
CA PRO A 116 -9.54 -6.13 0.69
C PRO A 116 -9.41 -7.63 0.46
N ALA A 117 -9.97 -8.44 1.37
CA ALA A 117 -9.85 -9.90 1.31
C ALA A 117 -10.48 -10.50 0.03
N GLU A 118 -11.52 -9.88 -0.50
CA GLU A 118 -12.21 -10.26 -1.74
C GLU A 118 -11.41 -9.96 -3.01
N LYS A 119 -10.33 -9.16 -2.91
CA LYS A 119 -9.47 -8.81 -4.06
C LYS A 119 -8.30 -9.77 -4.26
N PHE A 120 -8.15 -10.77 -3.39
CA PHE A 120 -7.22 -11.85 -3.65
C PHE A 120 -7.68 -12.68 -4.85
N ALA A 121 -6.79 -12.90 -5.82
CA ALA A 121 -7.06 -13.79 -6.92
C ALA A 121 -7.04 -15.25 -6.42
N PRO A 122 -8.14 -16.02 -6.51
CA PRO A 122 -8.20 -17.38 -5.99
C PRO A 122 -7.35 -18.37 -6.80
N THR A 123 -7.12 -18.09 -8.08
CA THR A 123 -6.31 -18.95 -8.96
C THR A 123 -5.64 -18.10 -10.04
N PRO A 124 -4.53 -17.42 -9.72
CA PRO A 124 -3.78 -16.69 -10.74
C PRO A 124 -3.27 -17.67 -11.81
N ALA A 125 -3.79 -17.52 -13.04
CA ALA A 125 -3.37 -18.33 -14.19
C ALA A 125 -1.98 -17.91 -14.73
N SER A 126 -1.53 -16.72 -14.35
CA SER A 126 -0.26 -16.10 -14.72
C SER A 126 0.30 -15.30 -13.55
N LEU A 127 1.56 -14.87 -13.69
CA LEU A 127 2.22 -14.02 -12.69
C LEU A 127 1.45 -12.70 -12.43
N GLU A 128 0.80 -12.17 -13.47
CA GLU A 128 -0.07 -10.97 -13.42
C GLU A 128 -1.13 -11.06 -12.32
N GLY A 129 -1.67 -12.25 -12.08
CA GLY A 129 -2.73 -12.44 -11.09
C GLY A 129 -2.27 -12.30 -9.63
N TYR A 130 -0.97 -12.23 -9.37
CA TYR A 130 -0.44 -11.94 -8.03
C TYR A 130 -0.27 -10.43 -7.78
N PHE A 131 -0.27 -9.61 -8.82
CA PHE A 131 -0.15 -8.18 -8.67
C PHE A 131 -1.54 -7.54 -8.43
N PRO A 132 -1.63 -6.57 -7.51
CA PRO A 132 -2.88 -5.88 -7.27
C PRO A 132 -3.22 -5.00 -8.48
N PRO A 133 -4.47 -4.98 -8.96
CA PRO A 133 -4.90 -4.00 -9.95
C PRO A 133 -4.64 -2.58 -9.45
N LEU A 134 -4.26 -1.68 -10.34
CA LEU A 134 -3.81 -0.33 -9.99
C LEU A 134 -4.78 0.45 -9.08
N PRO A 135 -6.12 0.46 -9.32
CA PRO A 135 -7.05 1.13 -8.40
C PRO A 135 -7.04 0.53 -6.99
N VAL A 136 -6.92 -0.80 -6.89
CA VAL A 136 -6.90 -1.51 -5.60
C VAL A 136 -5.60 -1.21 -4.85
N LEU A 137 -4.46 -1.20 -5.54
CA LEU A 137 -3.16 -0.82 -4.99
C LEU A 137 -3.21 0.61 -4.46
N THR A 138 -3.70 1.56 -5.27
CA THR A 138 -3.80 2.97 -4.90
C THR A 138 -4.70 3.16 -3.68
N ASP A 139 -5.90 2.57 -3.67
CA ASP A 139 -6.82 2.68 -2.53
C ASP A 139 -6.23 2.13 -1.24
N ALA A 140 -5.62 0.95 -1.30
CA ALA A 140 -5.03 0.31 -0.12
C ALA A 140 -3.80 1.08 0.39
N LEU A 141 -2.97 1.66 -0.49
CA LEU A 141 -1.86 2.51 -0.08
C LEU A 141 -2.34 3.83 0.55
N ILE A 142 -3.36 4.49 -0.04
CA ILE A 142 -3.96 5.70 0.54
C ILE A 142 -4.53 5.38 1.92
N ASP A 143 -5.33 4.32 2.04
CA ASP A 143 -5.93 3.94 3.31
C ASP A 143 -4.88 3.59 4.36
N SER A 144 -3.82 2.88 3.96
CA SER A 144 -2.74 2.51 4.87
C SER A 144 -1.93 3.72 5.31
N LEU A 145 -1.63 4.66 4.40
CA LEU A 145 -0.94 5.91 4.72
C LEU A 145 -1.76 6.74 5.70
N LEU A 146 -3.04 6.91 5.39
CA LEU A 146 -3.95 7.71 6.18
C LEU A 146 -4.24 7.04 7.53
N ASP A 147 -4.20 5.72 7.67
CA ASP A 147 -4.39 5.05 8.97
C ASP A 147 -3.08 4.83 9.76
N ALA A 148 -1.92 5.11 9.15
CA ALA A 148 -0.63 4.90 9.80
C ALA A 148 -0.47 5.75 11.08
N PRO A 149 0.28 5.26 12.08
CA PRO A 149 0.65 6.05 13.26
C PRO A 149 1.32 7.38 12.90
N HIS A 150 1.10 8.42 13.71
CA HIS A 150 1.70 9.74 13.51
C HIS A 150 3.19 9.68 13.88
N ASP A 151 4.06 10.06 12.94
CA ASP A 151 5.52 10.06 13.04
C ASP A 151 6.20 8.68 12.92
N CYS A 152 5.99 8.05 11.75
CA CYS A 152 6.64 6.78 11.47
C CYS A 152 7.39 6.72 10.13
N ARG A 153 8.50 5.99 10.11
CA ARG A 153 9.21 5.62 8.87
C ARG A 153 8.29 4.91 7.88
N LEU A 154 7.35 4.12 8.40
CA LEU A 154 6.32 3.46 7.61
C LEU A 154 5.45 4.45 6.84
N GLN A 155 4.98 5.53 7.47
CA GLN A 155 4.18 6.56 6.82
C GLN A 155 4.97 7.28 5.74
N SER A 156 6.21 7.67 6.01
CA SER A 156 7.10 8.25 4.99
C SER A 156 7.33 7.30 3.83
N TYR A 157 7.49 6.01 4.11
CA TYR A 157 7.66 4.99 3.09
C TYR A 157 6.39 4.81 2.25
N MET A 158 5.19 4.72 2.84
CA MET A 158 3.94 4.67 2.07
C MET A 158 3.70 5.93 1.24
N ALA A 159 4.02 7.10 1.78
CA ALA A 159 3.93 8.36 1.04
C ALA A 159 4.90 8.40 -0.14
N LEU A 160 6.11 7.84 0.01
CA LEU A 160 7.07 7.69 -1.08
C LEU A 160 6.52 6.77 -2.18
N GLN A 161 5.95 5.62 -1.81
CA GLN A 161 5.35 4.68 -2.76
C GLN A 161 4.22 5.37 -3.56
N LEU A 162 3.34 6.10 -2.89
CA LEU A 162 2.30 6.90 -3.56
C LEU A 162 2.88 8.00 -4.45
N SER A 163 3.90 8.72 -3.97
CA SER A 163 4.58 9.77 -4.76
C SER A 163 5.17 9.21 -6.06
N TYR A 164 5.74 8.00 -6.01
CA TYR A 164 6.23 7.32 -7.21
C TYR A 164 5.09 6.91 -8.16
N LEU A 165 3.99 6.35 -7.65
CA LEU A 165 2.83 6.04 -8.50
C LEU A 165 2.32 7.30 -9.23
N TYR A 166 2.08 8.39 -8.51
CA TYR A 166 1.61 9.65 -9.10
C TYR A 166 2.64 10.30 -10.04
N GLY A 167 3.93 10.13 -9.76
CA GLY A 167 5.01 10.65 -10.60
C GLY A 167 5.10 9.94 -11.95
N TYR A 168 5.09 8.61 -11.95
CA TYR A 168 5.46 7.79 -13.11
C TYR A 168 4.28 7.17 -13.85
N VAL A 169 3.17 6.83 -13.18
CA VAL A 169 2.10 6.04 -13.79
C VAL A 169 1.07 6.97 -14.43
N CYS A 170 1.04 7.01 -15.77
CA CYS A 170 0.16 7.90 -16.53
C CYS A 170 -1.33 7.62 -16.32
N GLU A 171 -1.71 6.36 -16.07
CA GLU A 171 -3.11 5.97 -15.85
C GLU A 171 -3.73 6.71 -14.66
N LEU A 172 -2.96 7.00 -13.60
CA LEU A 172 -3.44 7.79 -12.45
C LEU A 172 -3.81 9.22 -12.82
N LYS A 173 -3.30 9.76 -13.93
CA LYS A 173 -3.55 11.13 -14.38
C LYS A 173 -4.81 11.21 -15.24
N GLU A 174 -5.38 10.07 -15.63
CA GLU A 174 -6.61 10.03 -16.42
C GLU A 174 -7.82 10.40 -15.55
N GLN A 175 -8.71 11.23 -16.09
CA GLN A 175 -9.92 11.64 -15.37
C GLN A 175 -10.84 10.44 -15.03
N SER A 176 -10.81 9.40 -15.87
CA SER A 176 -11.51 8.12 -15.66
C SER A 176 -11.05 7.40 -14.39
N PHE A 177 -9.77 7.53 -14.01
CA PHE A 177 -9.20 6.78 -12.89
C PHE A 177 -9.87 7.13 -11.56
N SER A 178 -10.16 8.43 -11.33
CA SER A 178 -10.89 8.89 -10.14
C SER A 178 -12.25 8.18 -9.94
N LYS A 179 -12.86 7.67 -11.01
CA LYS A 179 -14.17 6.98 -10.96
C LYS A 179 -14.05 5.53 -10.50
N VAL A 180 -12.89 4.90 -10.62
CA VAL A 180 -12.68 3.48 -10.31
C VAL A 180 -12.03 3.24 -8.94
N ILE A 181 -11.48 4.28 -8.31
CA ILE A 181 -11.05 4.25 -6.89
C ILE A 181 -12.22 4.53 -5.93
N LYS A 182 -12.04 4.16 -4.66
CA LYS A 182 -13.01 4.39 -3.58
C LYS A 182 -13.40 5.87 -3.50
N TYR A 183 -14.69 6.11 -3.27
CA TYR A 183 -15.24 7.45 -3.19
C TYR A 183 -14.52 8.31 -2.15
N GLU A 184 -14.27 7.76 -0.96
CA GLU A 184 -13.62 8.48 0.14
C GLU A 184 -12.14 8.84 -0.12
N ASN A 185 -11.49 8.21 -1.10
CA ASN A 185 -10.08 8.45 -1.45
C ASN A 185 -9.91 9.44 -2.62
N ARG A 186 -11.00 9.87 -3.25
CA ARG A 186 -10.95 10.74 -4.43
C ARG A 186 -10.40 12.13 -4.11
N GLN A 187 -10.69 12.68 -2.94
CA GLN A 187 -10.15 13.98 -2.54
C GLN A 187 -8.62 13.92 -2.49
N PHE A 188 -8.07 12.98 -1.72
CA PHE A 188 -6.62 12.72 -1.66
C PHE A 188 -6.01 12.57 -3.07
N HIS A 189 -6.66 11.82 -3.95
CA HIS A 189 -6.20 11.62 -5.32
C HIS A 189 -6.13 12.94 -6.11
N HIS A 190 -7.16 13.77 -6.03
CA HIS A 190 -7.18 15.08 -6.69
C HIS A 190 -6.12 16.02 -6.11
N ASP A 191 -5.91 16.01 -4.80
CA ASP A 191 -4.90 16.84 -4.16
C ASP A 191 -3.48 16.42 -4.56
N ALA A 192 -3.21 15.10 -4.60
CA ALA A 192 -1.94 14.56 -5.10
C ALA A 192 -1.66 15.01 -6.54
N LEU A 193 -2.66 14.95 -7.44
CA LEU A 193 -2.53 15.42 -8.82
C LEU A 193 -2.33 16.95 -8.92
N SER A 194 -2.86 17.71 -7.96
CA SER A 194 -2.65 19.17 -7.89
C SER A 194 -1.27 19.57 -7.36
N GLY A 195 -0.41 18.60 -7.03
CA GLY A 195 0.94 18.82 -6.53
C GLY A 195 1.04 18.99 -5.01
N VAL A 196 -0.02 18.66 -4.26
CA VAL A 196 0.04 18.64 -2.80
C VAL A 196 0.97 17.52 -2.35
N SER A 197 1.87 17.83 -1.41
CA SER A 197 2.79 16.82 -0.85
C SER A 197 2.02 15.80 -0.01
N VAL A 198 1.90 14.58 -0.55
CA VAL A 198 1.17 13.46 0.08
C VAL A 198 1.83 12.89 1.34
N GLY A 199 3.03 13.34 1.71
CA GLY A 199 3.82 12.75 2.80
C GLY A 199 3.97 13.60 4.06
N THR A 200 3.37 14.78 4.13
CA THR A 200 3.53 15.66 5.30
C THR A 200 2.45 15.39 6.35
N LEU A 201 2.82 15.41 7.64
CA LEU A 201 1.90 15.15 8.74
C LEU A 201 0.63 16.02 8.73
N PRO A 202 0.70 17.34 8.45
CA PRO A 202 -0.51 18.17 8.40
C PRO A 202 -1.46 17.74 7.28
N ILE A 203 -0.93 17.49 6.07
CA ILE A 203 -1.72 17.02 4.93
C ILE A 203 -2.35 15.66 5.25
N ILE A 204 -1.58 14.69 5.74
CA ILE A 204 -2.13 13.38 6.11
C ILE A 204 -3.24 13.50 7.15
N THR A 205 -3.10 14.40 8.12
CA THR A 205 -4.13 14.64 9.15
C THR A 205 -5.41 15.20 8.53
N ILE A 206 -5.30 16.18 7.64
CA ILE A 206 -6.44 16.78 6.95
C ILE A 206 -7.13 15.76 6.03
N GLU A 207 -6.37 15.06 5.20
CA GLU A 207 -6.90 14.06 4.28
C GLU A 207 -7.58 12.89 5.02
N ARG A 208 -7.02 12.48 6.16
CA ARG A 208 -7.66 11.50 7.05
C ARG A 208 -9.02 12.00 7.54
N GLN A 209 -9.10 13.25 8.00
CA GLN A 209 -10.35 13.85 8.47
C GLN A 209 -11.40 13.89 7.36
N VAL A 210 -11.05 14.36 6.17
CA VAL A 210 -11.96 14.42 5.03
C VAL A 210 -12.48 13.02 4.67
N ARG A 211 -11.59 12.04 4.54
CA ARG A 211 -11.97 10.66 4.25
C ARG A 211 -12.91 10.09 5.32
N ASP A 212 -12.62 10.36 6.60
CA ASP A 212 -13.44 9.86 7.71
C ASP A 212 -14.83 10.52 7.76
N GLU A 213 -14.94 11.80 7.36
CA GLU A 213 -16.22 12.48 7.17
C GLU A 213 -17.02 11.86 6.02
N LEU A 214 -16.41 11.65 4.85
CA LEU A 214 -17.06 10.99 3.70
C LEU A 214 -17.55 9.57 4.05
N ARG A 215 -16.76 8.81 4.82
CA ARG A 215 -17.16 7.49 5.32
C ARG A 215 -18.37 7.54 6.25
N LYS A 216 -18.48 8.57 7.09
CA LYS A 216 -19.65 8.77 7.96
C LYS A 216 -20.88 9.09 7.13
N GLU A 217 -20.76 9.94 6.12
CA GLU A 217 -21.85 10.28 5.20
C GLU A 217 -22.38 9.02 4.49
N CYS A 218 -21.52 8.21 3.88
CA CYS A 218 -21.95 6.96 3.22
C CYS A 218 -22.66 5.99 4.18
N ARG A 219 -22.20 5.87 5.43
CA ARG A 219 -22.86 5.03 6.45
C ARG A 219 -24.23 5.56 6.84
N MET A 220 -24.40 6.88 6.89
CA MET A 220 -25.67 7.53 7.18
C MET A 220 -26.64 7.38 6.00
N GLU A 221 -26.16 7.48 4.76
CA GLU A 221 -26.98 7.25 3.55
C GLU A 221 -27.51 5.81 3.46
N GLY A 222 -26.71 4.82 3.84
CA GLY A 222 -27.15 3.42 3.96
C GLY A 222 -28.22 3.19 5.04
N ARG A 223 -28.34 4.09 6.02
CA ARG A 223 -29.37 4.04 7.08
C ARG A 223 -30.59 4.92 6.78
N LEU A 224 -30.43 5.99 6.00
CA LEU A 224 -31.46 6.97 5.64
C LEU A 224 -32.15 6.66 4.31
N SER A 225 -31.78 5.59 3.60
CA SER A 225 -32.48 5.11 2.40
C SER A 225 -33.93 4.63 2.67
N THR A 226 -34.41 4.69 3.92
CA THR A 226 -35.82 4.54 4.29
C THR A 226 -36.56 5.87 4.53
N SER A 227 -35.92 7.03 4.39
CA SER A 227 -36.56 8.32 4.69
C SER A 227 -36.19 9.43 3.69
N THR A 228 -37.21 9.88 2.98
CA THR A 228 -37.20 10.91 1.94
C THR A 228 -36.90 12.30 2.52
N THR A 229 -35.63 12.73 2.55
CA THR A 229 -35.26 14.16 2.66
C THR A 229 -33.92 14.44 1.98
N ALA A 230 -33.98 15.20 0.88
CA ALA A 230 -32.89 15.48 -0.05
C ALA A 230 -32.23 16.89 0.01
N PRO A 231 -32.68 17.94 0.75
CA PRO A 231 -32.01 19.26 0.61
C PRO A 231 -30.76 19.45 1.48
N LEU A 232 -30.61 18.72 2.60
CA LEU A 232 -29.50 18.94 3.57
C LEU A 232 -28.15 18.35 3.12
N ARG A 233 -28.14 17.51 2.07
CA ARG A 233 -27.00 16.65 1.70
C ARG A 233 -25.89 17.34 0.90
N ARG A 234 -26.18 18.45 0.22
CA ARG A 234 -25.17 19.22 -0.54
C ARG A 234 -24.35 20.18 0.33
N VAL A 235 -24.86 20.52 1.51
CA VAL A 235 -24.29 21.55 2.39
C VAL A 235 -23.09 21.01 3.18
N ALA A 236 -23.15 19.76 3.65
CA ALA A 236 -22.07 19.14 4.43
C ALA A 236 -20.78 18.92 3.59
N SER A 237 -20.92 18.43 2.35
CA SER A 237 -19.79 18.26 1.42
C SER A 237 -19.15 19.62 1.04
N ILE A 238 -19.96 20.67 0.88
CA ILE A 238 -19.45 22.04 0.68
C ILE A 238 -18.75 22.56 1.93
N GLU A 239 -19.27 22.32 3.14
CA GLU A 239 -18.62 22.73 4.40
C GLU A 239 -17.29 22.01 4.63
N ALA A 240 -17.20 20.71 4.36
CA ALA A 240 -15.94 19.95 4.46
C ALA A 240 -14.91 20.48 3.46
N ILE A 241 -15.31 20.73 2.21
CA ILE A 241 -14.45 21.35 1.18
C ILE A 241 -14.06 22.79 1.55
N THR A 242 -14.97 23.57 2.14
CA THR A 242 -14.70 24.96 2.56
C THR A 242 -13.73 25.00 3.75
N ARG A 243 -13.88 24.08 4.72
CA ARG A 243 -12.92 23.90 5.82
C ARG A 243 -11.57 23.42 5.31
N TYR A 244 -11.57 22.52 4.32
CA TYR A 244 -10.35 22.06 3.65
C TYR A 244 -9.60 23.22 2.98
N SER A 245 -10.29 24.04 2.18
CA SER A 245 -9.72 25.24 1.56
C SER A 245 -9.20 26.23 2.61
N ALA A 246 -9.93 26.46 3.70
CA ALA A 246 -9.50 27.37 4.77
C ALA A 246 -8.26 26.84 5.53
N LEU A 247 -8.17 25.53 5.79
CA LEU A 247 -7.01 24.90 6.42
C LEU A 247 -5.79 24.93 5.48
N LYS A 248 -5.99 24.67 4.19
CA LYS A 248 -4.95 24.73 3.15
C LYS A 248 -4.40 26.15 3.00
N GLU A 249 -5.25 27.17 2.98
CA GLU A 249 -4.86 28.58 2.95
C GLU A 249 -4.12 29.00 4.24
N ALA A 250 -4.63 28.62 5.41
CA ALA A 250 -3.98 28.94 6.69
C ALA A 250 -2.56 28.33 6.80
N GLU A 251 -2.35 27.14 6.24
CA GLU A 251 -1.03 26.50 6.25
C GLU A 251 -0.07 27.05 5.19
N LEU A 252 -0.57 27.44 4.01
CA LEU A 252 0.20 28.19 3.01
C LEU A 252 0.67 29.53 3.55
N VAL A 253 -0.19 30.28 4.24
CA VAL A 253 0.15 31.56 4.88
C VAL A 253 1.22 31.39 5.97
N ARG A 254 1.20 30.27 6.71
CA ARG A 254 2.17 29.98 7.78
C ARG A 254 3.58 29.65 7.26
N LYS A 255 3.71 29.25 6.00
CA LYS A 255 4.97 28.86 5.34
C LYS A 255 5.61 29.98 4.50
N MET A 256 4.97 31.14 4.37
CA MET A 256 5.60 32.29 3.70
C MET A 256 6.62 32.96 4.63
N PRO A 257 7.86 33.24 4.18
CA PRO A 257 8.82 34.02 4.97
C PRO A 257 8.23 35.40 5.26
N GLN A 258 8.21 35.80 6.53
CA GLN A 258 7.96 37.19 6.89
C GLN A 258 9.17 38.00 6.45
N TYR A 259 9.05 38.64 5.28
CA TYR A 259 9.99 39.66 4.82
C TYR A 259 9.66 41.00 5.46
#